data_AF-A0A7C3HVG9-F1
#
_entry.id   AF-A0A7C3HVG9-F1
#
_cell.length_a   1.000
_cell.length_b   1.000
_cell.length_c   1.000
_cell.angle_alpha   90.00
_cell.angle_beta   90.00
_cell.angle_gamma   90.00
#
_symmetry.space_group_name_H-M   'P 1'
#
loop_
_entity.id
_entity.type
_entity.pdbx_description
1 polymer ?
#
loop_
_entity_poly.entity_id
_entity_poly.type
_entity_poly.pdbx_seq_one_letter_code
_entity_poly.pdbx_strand_id
1 'polypeptide(L)'
;MTKEQLVQKLKSAWYIIRQVHREKATDMLEFEVKELQNLFSLMVLGSLVGLPSPPPAIAFELIPLMEDEIRTMTSRADFAQDPLGALVGMLNID
;
A
#
# COMPACT_ATOMS: atom_id res chain seq x y z
N MET A 1 -20.64 5.45 38.70
CA MET A 1 -20.70 5.49 37.22
C MET A 1 -22.14 5.79 36.84
N THR A 2 -22.42 7.00 36.36
CA THR A 2 -23.78 7.46 36.08
C THR A 2 -24.35 6.72 34.85
N LYS A 3 -25.64 6.42 34.85
CA LYS A 3 -26.31 5.63 33.78
C LYS A 3 -26.03 6.18 32.37
N GLU A 4 -25.90 7.50 32.24
CA GLU A 4 -25.60 8.20 30.98
C GLU A 4 -24.20 7.89 30.44
N GLN A 5 -23.19 7.78 31.33
CA GLN A 5 -21.83 7.39 30.95
C GLN A 5 -21.78 5.93 30.45
N LEU A 6 -22.65 5.07 31.00
CA LEU A 6 -22.76 3.67 30.58
C LEU A 6 -23.34 3.56 29.17
N VAL A 7 -24.38 4.34 28.87
CA VAL A 7 -25.03 4.40 27.54
C VAL A 7 -24.07 4.96 26.49
N GLN A 8 -23.33 6.03 26.80
CA GLN A 8 -22.33 6.57 25.88
C GLN A 8 -21.22 5.55 25.56
N LYS A 9 -20.70 4.84 26.58
CA LYS A 9 -19.69 3.79 26.37
C LYS A 9 -20.21 2.63 25.53
N LEU A 10 -21.47 2.23 25.72
CA LEU A 10 -22.10 1.18 24.90
C LEU A 10 -22.26 1.63 23.43
N LYS A 11 -22.67 2.89 23.21
CA LYS A 11 -22.83 3.44 21.86
C LYS A 11 -21.47 3.53 21.13
N SER A 12 -20.42 3.96 21.82
CA SER A 12 -19.06 3.99 21.24
C SER A 12 -18.55 2.59 20.97
N ALA A 13 -18.76 1.63 21.88
CA ALA A 13 -18.37 0.25 21.66
C ALA A 13 -19.07 -0.36 20.44
N TRP A 14 -20.37 -0.10 20.27
CA TRP A 14 -21.12 -0.58 19.10
C TRP A 14 -20.61 0.04 17.79
N TYR A 15 -20.26 1.32 17.79
CA TYR A 15 -19.66 2.00 16.65
C TYR A 15 -18.31 1.36 16.26
N ILE A 16 -17.43 1.15 17.24
CA ILE A 16 -16.11 0.53 17.02
C ILE A 16 -16.28 -0.89 16.47
N ILE A 17 -17.16 -1.70 17.05
CA ILE A 17 -17.42 -3.07 16.57
C ILE A 17 -17.91 -3.06 15.11
N ARG A 18 -18.82 -2.15 14.77
CA ARG A 18 -19.32 -2.01 13.39
C ARG A 18 -18.20 -1.63 12.42
N GLN A 19 -17.34 -0.70 12.81
CA GLN A 19 -16.22 -0.27 11.99
C GLN A 19 -15.22 -1.40 11.76
N VAL A 20 -14.79 -2.08 12.84
CA VAL A 20 -13.85 -3.21 12.77
C VAL A 20 -14.41 -4.35 11.91
N HIS A 21 -15.69 -4.67 12.03
CA HIS A 21 -16.29 -5.73 11.22
C HIS A 21 -16.31 -5.37 9.73
N ARG A 22 -16.56 -4.09 9.41
CA ARG A 22 -16.54 -3.61 8.03
C ARG A 22 -15.13 -3.66 7.44
N GLU A 23 -14.12 -3.24 8.19
CA GLU A 23 -12.70 -3.29 7.77
C GLU A 23 -12.25 -4.75 7.58
N LYS A 24 -12.53 -5.63 8.54
CA LYS A 24 -12.19 -7.06 8.43
C LYS A 24 -12.84 -7.78 7.25
N ALA A 25 -13.97 -7.30 6.75
CA ALA A 25 -14.67 -7.95 5.65
C ALA A 25 -13.91 -7.86 4.32
N THR A 26 -13.10 -6.80 4.11
CA THR A 26 -12.32 -6.60 2.88
C THR A 26 -10.82 -6.78 3.07
N ASP A 27 -10.32 -6.73 4.31
CA ASP A 27 -8.90 -6.80 4.66
C ASP A 27 -8.14 -7.96 3.95
N MET A 28 -8.72 -9.16 3.93
CA MET A 28 -8.10 -10.31 3.25
C MET A 28 -8.00 -10.11 1.73
N LEU A 29 -9.05 -9.58 1.10
CA LEU A 29 -9.06 -9.33 -0.35
C LEU A 29 -8.07 -8.23 -0.72
N GLU A 30 -7.98 -7.19 0.10
CA GLU A 30 -7.00 -6.11 -0.10
C GLU A 30 -5.56 -6.65 0.00
N PHE A 31 -5.31 -7.56 0.95
CA PHE A 31 -4.03 -8.25 1.05
C PHE A 31 -3.73 -9.10 -0.20
N GLU A 32 -4.69 -9.91 -0.66
CA GLU A 32 -4.53 -10.76 -1.85
C GLU A 32 -4.24 -9.94 -3.11
N VAL A 33 -4.98 -8.85 -3.33
CA VAL A 33 -4.76 -7.95 -4.47
C VAL A 33 -3.36 -7.37 -4.43
N LYS A 34 -2.90 -6.93 -3.25
CA LYS A 34 -1.56 -6.39 -3.08
C LYS A 34 -0.47 -7.42 -3.38
N GLU A 35 -0.65 -8.66 -2.93
CA GLU A 35 0.30 -9.75 -3.23
C GLU A 35 0.32 -10.09 -4.73
N LEU A 36 -0.83 -10.06 -5.40
CA LEU A 36 -0.89 -10.24 -6.86
C LEU A 36 -0.18 -9.11 -7.61
N GLN A 37 -0.32 -7.86 -7.18
CA GLN A 37 0.42 -6.72 -7.75
C GLN A 37 1.94 -6.85 -7.56
N ASN A 38 2.38 -7.32 -6.39
CA ASN A 38 3.79 -7.59 -6.12
C ASN A 38 4.34 -8.69 -7.06
N LEU A 39 3.62 -9.81 -7.20
CA LEU A 39 3.99 -10.89 -8.10
C LEU A 39 3.99 -10.44 -9.57
N PHE A 40 2.99 -9.67 -9.99
CA PHE A 40 2.95 -9.09 -11.33
C PHE A 40 4.16 -8.21 -11.60
N SER A 41 4.54 -7.37 -10.63
CA SER A 41 5.72 -6.52 -10.73
C SER A 41 7.00 -7.32 -10.87
N LEU A 42 7.15 -8.40 -10.11
CA LEU A 42 8.28 -9.33 -10.23
C LEU A 42 8.30 -10.06 -11.56
N MET A 43 7.15 -10.42 -12.12
CA MET A 43 7.09 -11.03 -13.45
C MET A 43 7.54 -10.03 -14.52
N VAL A 44 6.98 -8.83 -14.53
CA VAL A 44 7.23 -7.83 -15.59
C VAL A 44 8.64 -7.23 -15.50
N LEU A 45 9.08 -6.86 -14.30
CA LEU A 45 10.35 -6.16 -14.06
C LEU A 45 11.44 -7.05 -13.43
N GLY A 46 11.18 -8.33 -13.22
CA GLY A 46 12.10 -9.25 -12.56
C GLY A 46 13.47 -9.35 -13.22
N SER A 47 13.55 -9.14 -14.53
CA SER A 47 14.82 -9.13 -15.27
C SER A 47 15.81 -8.09 -14.75
N LEU A 48 15.32 -6.99 -14.18
CA LEU A 48 16.16 -5.95 -13.55
C LEU A 48 16.86 -6.44 -12.28
N VAL A 49 16.35 -7.52 -11.67
CA VAL A 49 16.87 -8.15 -10.45
C VAL A 49 17.39 -9.58 -10.73
N GLY A 50 17.53 -9.97 -12.01
CA GLY A 50 18.03 -11.29 -12.42
C GLY A 50 17.00 -12.43 -12.34
N LEU A 51 15.71 -12.13 -12.21
CA LEU A 51 14.61 -13.09 -12.31
C LEU A 51 14.14 -13.22 -13.78
N PRO A 52 13.59 -14.37 -14.18
CA PRO A 52 13.04 -14.53 -15.51
C PRO A 52 11.83 -13.60 -15.72
N SER A 53 11.87 -12.80 -16.79
CA SER A 53 10.76 -11.93 -17.20
C SER A 53 10.09 -12.46 -18.46
N PRO A 54 8.83 -12.08 -18.76
CA PRO A 54 8.23 -12.34 -20.05
C PRO A 54 9.03 -11.66 -21.18
N PRO A 55 8.81 -12.05 -22.44
CA PRO A 55 9.43 -11.40 -23.59
C PRO A 55 9.28 -9.87 -23.53
N PRO A 56 10.33 -9.09 -23.85
CA PRO A 56 10.32 -7.64 -23.67
C PRO A 56 9.14 -6.93 -24.33
N ALA A 57 8.69 -7.39 -25.50
CA ALA A 57 7.53 -6.83 -26.20
C ALA A 57 6.25 -6.86 -25.33
N ILE A 58 6.02 -7.98 -24.63
CA ILE A 58 4.88 -8.14 -23.72
C ILE A 58 5.09 -7.29 -22.48
N ALA A 59 6.31 -7.26 -21.92
CA ALA A 59 6.62 -6.45 -20.76
C ALA A 59 6.35 -4.96 -21.02
N PHE A 60 6.75 -4.43 -22.18
CA PHE A 60 6.49 -3.03 -22.57
C PHE A 60 5.01 -2.71 -22.71
N GLU A 61 4.20 -3.65 -23.19
CA GLU A 61 2.74 -3.50 -23.26
C GLU A 61 2.09 -3.45 -21.88
N LEU A 62 2.69 -4.12 -20.90
CA LEU A 62 2.19 -4.23 -19.52
C LEU A 62 2.68 -3.11 -18.60
N ILE A 63 3.81 -2.46 -18.90
CA ILE A 63 4.38 -1.36 -18.10
C ILE A 63 3.37 -0.25 -17.77
N PRO A 64 2.51 0.23 -18.69
CA PRO A 64 1.51 1.27 -18.38
C PRO A 64 0.51 0.86 -17.30
N LEU A 65 0.26 -0.44 -17.11
CA LEU A 65 -0.62 -0.95 -16.06
C LEU A 65 0.03 -0.93 -14.67
N MET A 66 1.33 -0.63 -14.60
CA MET A 66 2.14 -0.60 -13.37
C MET A 66 2.52 0.82 -12.94
N GLU A 67 1.80 1.85 -13.41
CA GLU A 67 2.16 3.24 -13.12
C GLU A 67 2.33 3.50 -11.60
N ASP A 68 1.37 3.04 -10.81
CA ASP A 68 1.34 3.24 -9.36
C ASP A 68 2.46 2.48 -8.64
N GLU A 69 2.73 1.24 -9.05
CA GLU A 69 3.82 0.43 -8.52
C GLU A 69 5.18 1.03 -8.87
N ILE A 70 5.38 1.47 -10.12
CA ILE A 70 6.61 2.14 -10.57
C ILE A 70 6.81 3.43 -9.78
N ARG A 71 5.77 4.27 -9.64
CA ARG A 71 5.83 5.48 -8.81
C ARG A 71 6.24 5.17 -7.37
N THR A 72 5.67 4.11 -6.80
CA THR A 72 6.00 3.66 -5.44
C THR A 72 7.46 3.20 -5.34
N MET A 73 7.93 2.39 -6.30
CA MET A 73 9.32 1.92 -6.35
C MET A 73 10.31 3.06 -6.51
N THR A 74 10.03 4.04 -7.40
CA THR A 74 10.86 5.23 -7.58
C THR A 74 10.92 6.07 -6.31
N SER A 75 9.76 6.34 -5.67
CA SER A 75 9.73 7.07 -4.40
C SER A 75 10.60 6.38 -3.34
N ARG A 76 10.50 5.05 -3.21
CA ARG A 76 11.35 4.28 -2.28
C ARG A 76 12.83 4.35 -2.63
N ALA A 77 13.18 4.34 -3.91
CA ALA A 77 14.56 4.47 -4.37
C ALA A 77 15.14 5.86 -4.01
N ASP A 78 14.36 6.93 -4.16
CA ASP A 78 14.77 8.29 -3.77
C ASP A 78 15.05 8.37 -2.26
N PHE A 79 14.15 7.83 -1.43
CA PHE A 79 14.37 7.73 0.03
C PHE A 79 15.57 6.86 0.40
N ALA A 80 15.94 5.87 -0.43
CA ALA A 80 17.09 5.02 -0.15
C ALA A 80 18.44 5.73 -0.42
N GLN A 81 18.47 6.65 -1.39
CA GLN A 81 19.67 7.42 -1.73
C GLN A 81 19.85 8.63 -0.81
N ASP A 82 18.77 9.35 -0.46
CA ASP A 82 18.81 10.49 0.47
C ASP A 82 17.60 10.51 1.43
N PRO A 83 17.61 9.65 2.47
CA PRO A 83 16.51 9.54 3.41
C PRO A 83 16.31 10.82 4.24
N LEU A 84 17.39 11.55 4.55
CA LEU A 84 17.30 12.78 5.35
C LEU A 84 16.79 13.95 4.53
N GLY A 85 17.29 14.15 3.30
CA GLY A 85 16.80 15.20 2.41
C GLY A 85 15.33 15.01 2.02
N ALA A 86 14.89 13.78 1.76
CA ALA A 86 13.50 13.49 1.46
C ALA A 86 12.56 13.77 2.65
N LEU A 87 12.97 13.41 3.88
CA LEU A 87 12.19 13.72 5.09
C LEU A 87 12.16 15.23 5.39
N VAL A 88 13.28 15.94 5.22
CA VAL A 88 13.36 17.40 5.40
C VAL A 88 12.50 18.14 4.37
N GLY A 89 12.47 17.68 3.12
CA GLY A 89 11.58 18.22 2.09
C GLY A 89 10.09 18.01 2.40
N MET A 90 9.71 16.86 2.97
CA MET A 90 8.32 16.62 3.42
C MET A 90 7.91 17.51 4.60
N LEU A 91 8.87 17.94 5.41
CA LEU A 91 8.62 18.76 6.59
C LEU A 91 8.37 20.24 6.27
N ASN A 92 8.49 20.69 5.00
CA ASN A 92 8.30 22.09 4.57
C ASN A 92 8.92 23.09 5.57
N ILE A 93 10.18 22.84 5.97
CA ILE A 93 10.90 23.75 6.84
C ILE A 93 11.49 24.85 5.95
N ASP A 94 10.93 26.06 6.06
CA ASP A 94 11.58 27.31 5.64
C ASP A 94 12.81 27.61 6.52
#